data_AF-A0A8H3D168-F1
#
_entry.id   AF-A0A8H3D168-F1
#
_cell.length_a   1.000
_cell.length_b   1.000
_cell.length_c   1.000
_cell.angle_alpha   90.00
_cell.angle_beta   90.00
_cell.angle_gamma   90.00
#
_symmetry.space_group_name_H-M   'P 1'
#
loop_
_entity.id
_entity.type
_entity.pdbx_description
1 polymer ?
#
loop_
_entity_poly.entity_id
_entity_poly.type
_entity_poly.pdbx_seq_one_letter_code
_entity_poly.pdbx_strand_id
1 'polypeptide(L)'
;MNTIRAAATRALAYPGGPSAQVTWSVQTRSLHATNIFYKKKQATQNEDDADAFGDEGDEGDLFATGSPGEAQAETKHSLSTGGPTKSAEKLEARRSKRFQLTKAMIMDHPAFAAAYAQYNAGKTSAPIIAHDKIPIKRLRRMHGPRRTLLVKMLTIATSRAELLEFVDIFKVYRRQGWPIDDLARLDFIGRCIHLKAPDIVLAILYHRPVFGFDIPTLTSARALMRSLVSAPYPYPDADKTPLPEDMVLPTKTPLAHALLLANLFGTYALPPAETDQVARALLLGASAYQFKAGTNTEDANTTIELIRGATENQKTQSEGPTLNSQNPKAKDGKLVATSQALKERGKFSSKAAQARTAPLYNDELTTSERTWIKGRLDKFVEWAQEQGQDATWVDKLRVA
;
A
#
# COMPACT_ATOMS: atom_id res chain seq x y z
N MET A 1 -33.87 0.61 -16.94
CA MET A 1 -34.29 0.97 -15.57
C MET A 1 -34.05 -0.23 -14.67
N ASN A 2 -32.91 -0.26 -13.96
CA ASN A 2 -32.58 -1.36 -13.04
C ASN A 2 -32.56 -0.82 -11.61
N THR A 3 -33.61 -1.17 -10.86
CA THR A 3 -33.76 -0.92 -9.43
C THR A 3 -32.76 -1.75 -8.62
N ILE A 4 -31.90 -1.07 -7.85
CA ILE A 4 -31.01 -1.69 -6.86
C ILE A 4 -31.85 -2.06 -5.63
N ARG A 5 -31.98 -3.36 -5.36
CA ARG A 5 -32.64 -3.89 -4.15
C ARG A 5 -31.71 -3.80 -2.94
N ALA A 6 -32.23 -3.21 -1.86
CA ALA A 6 -31.61 -3.22 -0.54
C ALA A 6 -31.42 -4.65 -0.01
N ALA A 7 -30.21 -4.95 0.49
CA ALA A 7 -29.90 -6.24 1.11
C ALA A 7 -30.30 -6.23 2.59
N ALA A 8 -31.22 -7.13 2.95
CA ALA A 8 -31.64 -7.38 4.32
C ALA A 8 -30.55 -8.15 5.08
N THR A 9 -30.19 -7.66 6.26
CA THR A 9 -29.30 -8.28 7.24
C THR A 9 -29.97 -9.51 7.87
N ARG A 10 -29.51 -10.72 7.52
CA ARG A 10 -29.81 -11.96 8.26
C ARG A 10 -28.73 -12.19 9.32
N ALA A 11 -29.11 -12.05 10.58
CA ALA A 11 -28.31 -12.51 11.72
C ALA A 11 -28.33 -14.05 11.77
N LEU A 12 -27.17 -14.68 11.69
CA LEU A 12 -26.99 -16.11 11.96
C LEU A 12 -26.53 -16.29 13.41
N ALA A 13 -27.41 -16.85 14.23
CA ALA A 13 -27.07 -17.38 15.54
C ALA A 13 -26.28 -18.70 15.38
N TYR A 14 -25.14 -18.81 16.06
CA TYR A 14 -24.38 -20.06 16.18
C TYR A 14 -24.66 -20.71 17.55
N PRO A 15 -24.99 -22.01 17.61
CA PRO A 15 -25.09 -22.74 18.87
C PRO A 15 -23.70 -23.17 19.35
N GLY A 16 -23.43 -22.98 20.64
CA GLY A 16 -22.19 -23.35 21.31
C GLY A 16 -22.04 -24.86 21.51
N GLY A 17 -20.82 -25.35 21.28
CA GLY A 17 -20.38 -26.71 21.62
C GLY A 17 -19.25 -26.70 22.65
N PRO A 18 -19.11 -27.75 23.48
CA PRO A 18 -18.22 -27.76 24.65
C PRO A 18 -16.74 -27.93 24.29
N SER A 19 -15.90 -27.14 24.98
CA SER A 19 -14.44 -27.12 24.88
C SER A 19 -13.81 -28.20 25.76
N ALA A 20 -13.13 -29.17 25.16
CA ALA A 20 -12.26 -30.11 25.86
C ALA A 20 -10.84 -29.52 25.97
N GLN A 21 -10.36 -29.33 27.20
CA GLN A 21 -9.02 -28.84 27.49
C GLN A 21 -8.01 -29.99 27.39
N VAL A 22 -7.08 -29.90 26.44
CA VAL A 22 -5.92 -30.80 26.32
C VAL A 22 -4.70 -30.08 26.89
N THR A 23 -4.20 -30.54 28.03
CA THR A 23 -2.98 -30.03 28.66
C THR A 23 -1.75 -30.69 28.01
N TRP A 24 -0.83 -29.88 27.47
CA TRP A 24 0.47 -30.35 26.99
C TRP A 24 1.56 -29.86 27.94
N SER A 25 2.37 -30.80 28.45
CA SER A 25 3.55 -30.52 29.29
C SER A 25 4.72 -30.04 28.41
N VAL A 26 5.29 -28.88 28.74
CA VAL A 26 6.44 -28.30 28.03
C VAL A 26 7.74 -28.75 28.71
N GLN A 27 8.50 -29.63 28.05
CA GLN A 27 9.89 -29.92 28.40
C GLN A 27 10.81 -28.80 27.91
N THR A 28 11.45 -28.10 28.84
CA THR A 28 12.47 -27.09 28.54
C THR A 28 13.80 -27.74 28.22
N ARG A 29 14.22 -27.71 26.95
CA ARG A 29 15.60 -28.06 26.55
C ARG A 29 16.48 -26.81 26.64
N SER A 30 17.57 -26.94 27.39
CA SER A 30 18.68 -25.99 27.53
C SER A 30 19.34 -25.75 26.17
N LEU A 31 19.51 -24.48 25.79
CA LEU A 31 20.28 -24.06 24.62
C LEU A 31 21.66 -23.57 25.09
N HIS A 32 22.71 -24.28 24.66
CA HIS A 32 24.10 -23.86 24.83
C HIS A 32 24.39 -22.59 24.03
N ALA A 33 24.91 -21.57 24.72
CA ALA A 33 25.42 -20.35 24.11
C ALA A 33 26.88 -20.56 23.68
N THR A 34 27.17 -20.42 22.40
CA THR A 34 28.54 -20.37 21.87
C THR A 34 28.92 -18.93 21.54
N ASN A 35 30.02 -18.45 22.13
CA ASN A 35 30.62 -17.14 21.86
C ASN A 35 31.14 -17.03 20.43
N ILE A 36 30.81 -15.94 19.74
CA ILE A 36 31.35 -15.59 18.43
C ILE A 36 32.51 -14.60 18.64
N PHE A 37 33.73 -15.09 18.44
CA PHE A 37 34.95 -14.28 18.37
C PHE A 37 35.02 -13.56 17.01
N TYR A 38 35.10 -12.23 17.00
CA TYR A 38 35.37 -11.45 15.79
C TYR A 38 36.86 -11.53 15.42
N LYS A 39 37.20 -12.23 14.34
CA LYS A 39 38.52 -12.11 13.69
C LYS A 39 38.52 -10.91 12.75
N LYS A 40 39.26 -9.87 13.14
CA LYS A 40 39.69 -8.75 12.30
C LYS A 40 40.62 -9.30 11.20
N LYS A 41 40.21 -9.22 9.94
CA LYS A 41 41.09 -9.49 8.80
C LYS A 41 41.73 -8.17 8.35
N GLN A 42 43.05 -8.18 8.40
CA GLN A 42 43.97 -7.18 7.90
C GLN A 42 44.72 -7.82 6.71
N ALA A 43 45.29 -6.95 5.88
CA ALA A 43 46.24 -7.25 4.79
C ALA A 43 45.59 -7.65 3.44
N THR A 44 46.10 -7.26 2.27
CA THR A 44 47.42 -6.70 1.95
C THR A 44 47.32 -5.98 0.60
N GLN A 45 48.02 -4.86 0.50
CA GLN A 45 48.41 -4.16 -0.71
C GLN A 45 49.53 -4.97 -1.38
N ASN A 46 49.45 -5.21 -2.70
CA ASN A 46 50.59 -5.57 -3.52
C ASN A 46 50.42 -4.94 -4.90
N GLU A 47 51.53 -4.36 -5.33
CA GLU A 47 51.80 -3.64 -6.56
C GLU A 47 52.05 -4.62 -7.73
N ASP A 48 51.86 -4.08 -8.94
CA ASP A 48 52.62 -4.30 -10.18
C ASP A 48 51.84 -4.76 -11.43
N ASP A 49 51.85 -3.82 -12.38
CA ASP A 49 52.03 -3.92 -13.83
C ASP A 49 50.98 -4.62 -14.70
N ALA A 50 50.21 -3.80 -15.45
CA ALA A 50 50.51 -3.46 -16.85
C ALA A 50 49.25 -2.98 -17.62
N ASP A 51 49.34 -1.76 -18.15
CA ASP A 51 48.76 -1.25 -19.42
C ASP A 51 47.32 -1.61 -19.83
N ALA A 52 46.47 -0.56 -19.93
CA ALA A 52 46.10 0.03 -21.22
C ALA A 52 44.89 1.00 -21.06
N PHE A 53 44.92 2.07 -21.87
CA PHE A 53 43.90 3.11 -22.07
C PHE A 53 44.05 4.37 -21.19
N GLY A 54 45.03 5.20 -21.56
CA GLY A 54 44.74 6.36 -22.42
C GLY A 54 43.92 7.47 -21.78
N ASP A 55 44.64 8.31 -21.04
CA ASP A 55 44.27 9.64 -20.57
C ASP A 55 44.36 10.66 -21.72
N GLU A 56 43.27 11.35 -22.02
CA GLU A 56 43.27 12.66 -22.67
C GLU A 56 42.35 13.59 -21.85
N GLY A 57 42.95 14.25 -20.86
CA GLY A 57 42.94 15.71 -20.73
C GLY A 57 41.59 16.39 -20.54
N ASP A 58 41.28 16.70 -19.27
CA ASP A 58 40.59 17.95 -18.94
C ASP A 58 40.96 18.37 -17.51
N GLU A 59 42.02 19.17 -17.39
CA GLU A 59 42.39 19.85 -16.16
C GLU A 59 41.43 21.03 -15.91
N GLY A 60 40.38 20.76 -15.13
CA GLY A 60 39.47 21.77 -14.61
C GLY A 60 39.78 22.09 -13.14
N ASP A 61 40.60 23.11 -12.96
CA ASP A 61 41.04 23.78 -11.73
C ASP A 61 39.96 23.82 -10.62
N LEU A 62 40.14 23.02 -9.58
CA LEU A 62 39.33 22.99 -8.37
C LEU A 62 40.12 23.75 -7.30
N PHE A 63 39.56 24.84 -6.77
CA PHE A 63 40.09 25.74 -5.73
C PHE A 63 40.70 27.08 -6.19
N ALA A 64 39.86 27.97 -6.72
CA ALA A 64 40.07 29.42 -6.62
C ALA A 64 39.03 30.05 -5.69
N THR A 65 39.41 30.15 -4.42
CA THR A 65 38.88 31.11 -3.44
C THR A 65 39.14 32.55 -3.89
N GLY A 66 38.12 33.42 -3.88
CA GLY A 66 38.32 34.85 -3.65
C GLY A 66 37.42 35.85 -4.38
N SER A 67 36.55 36.48 -3.58
CA SER A 67 36.12 37.89 -3.62
C SER A 67 34.82 38.31 -4.36
N PRO A 68 34.00 39.19 -3.73
CA PRO A 68 32.71 39.63 -4.24
C PRO A 68 32.83 40.93 -5.05
N GLY A 69 32.05 41.05 -6.13
CA GLY A 69 31.99 42.30 -6.89
C GLY A 69 31.04 42.22 -8.08
N GLU A 70 29.92 42.91 -7.92
CA GLU A 70 29.12 43.58 -8.96
C GLU A 70 28.22 42.77 -9.90
N ALA A 71 27.00 43.32 -9.96
CA ALA A 71 25.86 42.88 -10.73
C ALA A 71 26.11 43.05 -12.24
N GLN A 72 25.69 42.06 -13.03
CA GLN A 72 25.18 42.31 -14.37
C GLN A 72 24.31 41.15 -14.90
N ALA A 73 23.13 41.56 -15.36
CA ALA A 73 22.32 41.01 -16.45
C ALA A 73 21.80 39.56 -16.35
N GLU A 74 20.48 39.49 -16.13
CA GLU A 74 19.63 38.32 -16.30
C GLU A 74 19.66 37.79 -17.74
N THR A 75 20.55 36.83 -18.01
CA THR A 75 20.46 35.98 -19.19
C THR A 75 19.50 34.83 -18.87
N LYS A 76 18.25 34.95 -19.33
CA LYS A 76 17.23 33.90 -19.27
C LYS A 76 17.71 32.65 -20.04
N HIS A 77 18.41 31.75 -19.33
CA HIS A 77 18.65 30.41 -19.83
C HIS A 77 17.32 29.63 -19.80
N SER A 78 16.74 29.52 -20.99
CA SER A 78 15.70 28.55 -21.33
C SER A 78 16.08 27.17 -20.76
N LEU A 79 15.35 26.73 -19.73
CA LEU A 79 15.36 25.37 -19.20
C LEU A 79 14.91 24.41 -20.30
N SER A 80 15.89 24.02 -21.12
CA SER A 80 15.73 22.99 -22.14
C SER A 80 15.38 21.67 -21.44
N THR A 81 14.29 21.08 -21.89
CA THR A 81 13.80 19.73 -21.58
C THR A 81 14.92 18.71 -21.82
N GLY A 82 15.77 18.50 -20.81
CA GLY A 82 16.85 17.54 -20.85
C GLY A 82 16.29 16.13 -20.97
N GLY A 83 16.58 15.48 -22.10
CA GLY A 83 16.24 14.07 -22.30
C GLY A 83 16.82 13.18 -21.18
N PRO A 84 16.24 11.99 -20.95
CA PRO A 84 16.69 11.09 -19.91
C PRO A 84 18.19 10.80 -20.06
N THR A 85 18.94 11.13 -19.01
CA THR A 85 20.38 10.89 -18.98
C THR A 85 20.63 9.37 -19.04
N LYS A 86 21.64 8.93 -19.81
CA LYS A 86 22.02 7.50 -19.96
C LYS A 86 22.19 6.77 -18.61
N SER A 87 22.42 7.50 -17.52
CA SER A 87 22.52 6.97 -16.16
C SER A 87 21.16 6.53 -15.56
N ALA A 88 20.07 7.25 -15.84
CA ALA A 88 18.73 6.92 -15.34
C ALA A 88 18.21 5.63 -15.98
N GLU A 89 18.34 5.50 -17.30
CA GLU A 89 17.95 4.30 -18.06
C GLU A 89 18.74 3.07 -17.58
N LYS A 90 20.06 3.21 -17.38
CA LYS A 90 20.92 2.14 -16.84
C LYS A 90 20.50 1.73 -15.43
N LEU A 91 20.04 2.66 -14.59
CA LEU A 91 19.57 2.37 -13.24
C LEU A 91 18.23 1.61 -13.29
N GLU A 92 17.32 2.00 -14.16
CA GLU A 92 16.04 1.33 -14.36
C GLU A 92 16.23 -0.10 -14.88
N ALA A 93 17.06 -0.30 -15.91
CA ALA A 93 17.41 -1.62 -16.41
C ALA A 93 18.01 -2.52 -15.31
N ARG A 94 18.85 -1.95 -14.43
CA ARG A 94 19.39 -2.66 -13.26
C ARG A 94 18.30 -3.03 -12.24
N ARG A 95 17.31 -2.16 -12.01
CA ARG A 95 16.18 -2.45 -11.12
C ARG A 95 15.30 -3.55 -11.70
N SER A 96 14.93 -3.47 -12.98
CA SER A 96 14.14 -4.51 -13.63
C SER A 96 14.88 -5.87 -13.67
N LYS A 97 16.20 -5.89 -13.92
CA LYS A 97 16.99 -7.12 -13.81
C LYS A 97 16.95 -7.73 -12.40
N ARG A 98 17.03 -6.90 -11.36
CA ARG A 98 16.91 -7.35 -9.95
C ARG A 98 15.49 -7.82 -9.62
N PHE A 99 14.48 -7.20 -10.20
CA PHE A 99 13.09 -7.60 -10.09
C PHE A 99 12.91 -9.01 -10.67
N GLN A 100 13.32 -9.23 -11.92
CA GLN A 100 13.24 -10.54 -12.59
C GLN A 100 14.03 -11.63 -11.85
N LEU A 101 15.22 -11.31 -11.31
CA LEU A 101 15.97 -12.24 -10.48
C LEU A 101 15.21 -12.63 -9.19
N THR A 102 14.60 -11.64 -8.52
CA THR A 102 13.84 -11.89 -7.28
C THR A 102 12.56 -12.67 -7.58
N LYS A 103 11.90 -12.38 -8.70
CA LYS A 103 10.77 -13.16 -9.22
C LYS A 103 11.20 -14.60 -9.46
N ALA A 104 12.28 -14.85 -10.20
CA ALA A 104 12.80 -16.19 -10.43
C ALA A 104 13.05 -16.95 -9.12
N MET A 105 13.64 -16.31 -8.10
CA MET A 105 13.82 -16.92 -6.77
C MET A 105 12.50 -17.32 -6.09
N ILE A 106 11.41 -16.58 -6.32
CA ILE A 106 10.07 -16.93 -5.82
C ILE A 106 9.49 -18.09 -6.64
N MET A 107 9.62 -18.03 -7.96
CA MET A 107 9.13 -19.05 -8.90
C MET A 107 9.83 -20.40 -8.70
N ASP A 108 11.13 -20.39 -8.42
CA ASP A 108 11.96 -21.58 -8.21
C ASP A 108 11.78 -22.19 -6.82
N HIS A 109 11.07 -21.50 -5.90
CA HIS A 109 10.78 -22.07 -4.59
C HIS A 109 9.90 -23.32 -4.77
N PRO A 110 10.32 -24.52 -4.29
CA PRO A 110 9.70 -25.78 -4.69
C PRO A 110 8.21 -25.88 -4.34
N ALA A 111 7.80 -25.31 -3.20
CA ALA A 111 6.38 -25.26 -2.83
C ALA A 111 5.58 -24.32 -3.74
N PHE A 112 6.17 -23.20 -4.14
CA PHE A 112 5.52 -22.21 -4.99
C PHE A 112 5.47 -22.69 -6.44
N ALA A 113 6.58 -23.20 -6.98
CA ALA A 113 6.65 -23.80 -8.31
C ALA A 113 5.55 -24.85 -8.52
N ALA A 114 5.40 -25.79 -7.57
CA ALA A 114 4.36 -26.81 -7.62
C ALA A 114 2.94 -26.21 -7.58
N ALA A 115 2.71 -25.23 -6.70
CA ALA A 115 1.42 -24.54 -6.61
C ALA A 115 1.08 -23.73 -7.87
N TYR A 116 2.09 -23.07 -8.45
CA TYR A 116 1.98 -22.27 -9.66
C TYR A 116 1.71 -23.15 -10.89
N ALA A 117 2.40 -24.28 -11.00
CA ALA A 117 2.13 -25.27 -12.04
C ALA A 117 0.71 -25.83 -11.95
N GLN A 118 0.22 -26.16 -10.74
CA GLN A 118 -1.18 -26.59 -10.53
C GLN A 118 -2.21 -25.49 -10.84
N TYR A 119 -1.84 -24.22 -10.66
CA TYR A 119 -2.67 -23.08 -11.03
C TYR A 119 -2.80 -22.94 -12.55
N ASN A 120 -1.71 -23.11 -13.30
CA ASN A 120 -1.72 -22.97 -14.75
C ASN A 120 -2.11 -24.23 -15.52
N ALA A 121 -1.98 -25.43 -14.92
CA ALA A 121 -2.39 -26.69 -15.54
C ALA A 121 -3.90 -26.75 -15.86
N GLY A 122 -4.73 -25.91 -15.24
CA GLY A 122 -6.14 -25.75 -15.59
C GLY A 122 -6.39 -24.87 -16.83
N LYS A 123 -5.38 -24.11 -17.28
CA LYS A 123 -5.47 -23.18 -18.43
C LYS A 123 -4.81 -23.74 -19.70
N THR A 124 -3.83 -24.62 -19.56
CA THR A 124 -3.13 -25.27 -20.67
C THR A 124 -2.86 -26.73 -20.31
N SER A 125 -3.17 -27.66 -21.22
CA SER A 125 -2.86 -29.09 -21.10
C SER A 125 -1.38 -29.28 -20.76
N ALA A 126 -1.12 -29.78 -19.55
CA ALA A 126 0.13 -29.60 -18.81
C ALA A 126 1.39 -30.21 -19.48
N PRO A 127 2.55 -29.52 -19.45
CA PRO A 127 3.84 -30.18 -19.50
C PRO A 127 4.16 -30.81 -18.14
N ILE A 128 4.59 -32.07 -18.19
CA ILE A 128 4.98 -32.90 -17.04
C ILE A 128 6.29 -32.33 -16.47
N ILE A 129 6.21 -31.49 -15.43
CA ILE A 129 7.40 -31.13 -14.66
C ILE A 129 7.74 -32.31 -13.77
N ALA A 130 8.90 -32.92 -14.03
CA ALA A 130 9.47 -34.04 -13.30
C ALA A 130 9.72 -33.68 -11.81
N HIS A 131 8.68 -33.78 -10.98
CA HIS A 131 8.74 -33.59 -9.53
C HIS A 131 9.09 -34.87 -8.76
N ASP A 132 9.62 -35.90 -9.43
CA ASP A 132 9.84 -37.26 -8.90
C ASP A 132 10.74 -37.36 -7.66
N LYS A 133 11.34 -36.25 -7.19
CA LYS A 133 12.28 -36.26 -6.06
C LYS A 133 11.77 -35.63 -4.76
N ILE A 134 10.62 -34.95 -4.72
CA ILE A 134 10.10 -34.36 -3.48
C ILE A 134 8.75 -34.98 -3.10
N PRO A 135 8.67 -35.73 -1.98
CA PRO A 135 7.40 -36.28 -1.51
C PRO A 135 6.34 -35.18 -1.31
N ILE A 136 5.11 -35.39 -1.81
CA ILE A 136 3.97 -34.46 -1.69
C ILE A 136 3.72 -34.04 -0.23
N LYS A 137 3.91 -34.97 0.71
CA LYS A 137 3.79 -34.70 2.16
C LYS A 137 4.78 -33.64 2.65
N ARG A 138 5.98 -33.56 2.08
CA ARG A 138 6.99 -32.55 2.41
C ARG A 138 6.65 -31.20 1.81
N LEU A 139 6.14 -31.17 0.56
CA LEU A 139 5.66 -29.95 -0.09
C LEU A 139 4.55 -29.26 0.70
N ARG A 140 3.56 -30.02 1.18
CA ARG A 140 2.46 -29.49 2.03
C ARG A 140 2.93 -28.92 3.37
N ARG A 141 4.10 -29.34 3.87
CA ARG A 141 4.69 -28.83 5.12
C ARG A 141 5.60 -27.62 4.92
N MET A 142 5.99 -27.32 3.68
CA MET A 142 6.76 -26.12 3.41
C MET A 142 5.83 -24.91 3.46
N HIS A 143 6.19 -23.94 4.29
CA HIS A 143 5.59 -22.62 4.20
C HIS A 143 5.88 -22.03 2.81
N GLY A 144 4.98 -21.18 2.31
CA GLY A 144 5.19 -20.46 1.05
C GLY A 144 6.50 -19.65 1.04
N PRO A 145 6.84 -19.04 -0.10
CA PRO A 145 8.04 -18.20 -0.21
C PRO A 145 8.16 -17.23 0.95
N ARG A 146 9.39 -17.05 1.43
CA ARG A 146 9.67 -16.19 2.60
C ARG A 146 9.11 -14.79 2.34
N ARG A 147 8.43 -14.22 3.35
CA ARG A 147 7.94 -12.84 3.37
C ARG A 147 8.96 -11.82 2.84
N THR A 148 10.23 -12.00 3.20
CA THR A 148 11.33 -11.11 2.80
C THR A 148 11.52 -11.03 1.28
N LEU A 149 11.22 -12.11 0.54
CA LEU A 149 11.31 -12.13 -0.92
C LEU A 149 10.17 -11.34 -1.56
N LEU A 150 8.93 -11.49 -1.06
CA LEU A 150 7.79 -10.70 -1.53
C LEU A 150 8.03 -9.20 -1.31
N VAL A 151 8.41 -8.80 -0.10
CA VAL A 151 8.71 -7.40 0.24
C VAL A 151 9.87 -6.86 -0.62
N LYS A 152 10.92 -7.66 -0.82
CA LYS A 152 12.03 -7.27 -1.70
C LYS A 152 11.57 -7.09 -3.15
N MET A 153 10.70 -7.96 -3.66
CA MET A 153 10.18 -7.84 -5.02
C MET A 153 9.33 -6.56 -5.14
N LEU A 154 8.45 -6.28 -4.17
CA LEU A 154 7.59 -5.10 -4.14
C LEU A 154 8.38 -3.79 -4.13
N THR A 155 9.44 -3.73 -3.32
CA THR A 155 10.30 -2.54 -3.20
C THR A 155 11.11 -2.27 -4.48
N ILE A 156 11.41 -3.30 -5.27
CA ILE A 156 12.19 -3.18 -6.51
C ILE A 156 11.32 -2.86 -7.72
N ALA A 157 10.05 -3.30 -7.75
CA ALA A 157 9.14 -3.12 -8.89
C ALA A 157 9.04 -1.65 -9.33
N THR A 158 9.47 -1.28 -10.53
CA THR A 158 9.50 0.11 -11.00
C THR A 158 8.38 0.46 -11.98
N SER A 159 7.74 -0.54 -12.58
CA SER A 159 6.70 -0.32 -13.58
C SER A 159 5.34 -0.90 -13.18
N ARG A 160 4.30 -0.43 -13.88
CA ARG A 160 2.94 -0.96 -13.75
C ARG A 160 2.86 -2.43 -14.20
N ALA A 161 3.56 -2.78 -15.28
CA ALA A 161 3.62 -4.16 -15.77
C ALA A 161 4.21 -5.10 -14.71
N GLU A 162 5.30 -4.69 -14.07
CA GLU A 162 5.91 -5.45 -12.96
C GLU A 162 4.96 -5.58 -11.75
N LEU A 163 4.15 -4.56 -11.45
CA LEU A 163 3.10 -4.65 -10.42
C LEU A 163 2.01 -5.66 -10.78
N LEU A 164 1.61 -5.74 -12.05
CA LEU A 164 0.61 -6.70 -12.51
C LEU A 164 1.09 -8.15 -12.41
N GLU A 165 2.40 -8.40 -12.45
CA GLU A 165 2.91 -9.76 -12.23
C GLU A 165 2.66 -10.29 -10.80
N PHE A 166 2.46 -9.41 -9.81
CA PHE A 166 2.10 -9.83 -8.45
C PHE A 166 0.68 -10.38 -8.35
N VAL A 167 -0.19 -10.03 -9.28
CA VAL A 167 -1.58 -10.49 -9.33
C VAL A 167 -1.62 -12.02 -9.32
N ASP A 168 -0.82 -12.67 -10.17
CA ASP A 168 -0.79 -14.14 -10.25
C ASP A 168 -0.15 -14.76 -9.00
N ILE A 169 0.84 -14.09 -8.41
CA ILE A 169 1.43 -14.51 -7.14
C ILE A 169 0.36 -14.51 -6.04
N PHE A 170 -0.45 -13.45 -5.93
CA PHE A 170 -1.52 -13.37 -4.94
C PHE A 170 -2.59 -14.44 -5.13
N LYS A 171 -2.98 -14.76 -6.37
CA LYS A 171 -3.92 -15.86 -6.66
C LYS A 171 -3.40 -17.21 -6.15
N VAL A 172 -2.10 -17.47 -6.35
CA VAL A 172 -1.46 -18.70 -5.89
C VAL A 172 -1.40 -18.74 -4.36
N TYR A 173 -1.03 -17.64 -3.71
CA TYR A 173 -1.06 -17.51 -2.25
C TYR A 173 -2.45 -17.80 -1.70
N ARG A 174 -3.50 -17.20 -2.28
CA ARG A 174 -4.88 -17.42 -1.88
C ARG A 174 -5.29 -18.88 -2.03
N ARG A 175 -5.01 -19.51 -3.18
CA ARG A 175 -5.37 -20.91 -3.44
C ARG A 175 -4.69 -21.89 -2.47
N GLN A 176 -3.46 -21.60 -2.07
CA GLN A 176 -2.71 -22.41 -1.11
C GLN A 176 -3.02 -22.06 0.35
N GLY A 177 -3.83 -21.04 0.61
CA GLY A 177 -4.11 -20.55 1.96
C GLY A 177 -2.89 -19.93 2.65
N TRP A 178 -1.90 -19.45 1.88
CA TRP A 178 -0.75 -18.75 2.45
C TRP A 178 -1.13 -17.31 2.78
N PRO A 179 -0.93 -16.86 4.03
CA PRO A 179 -1.26 -15.50 4.42
C PRO A 179 -0.30 -14.51 3.77
N ILE A 180 -0.84 -13.37 3.31
CA ILE A 180 -0.07 -12.20 2.94
C ILE A 180 -0.02 -11.30 4.17
N ASP A 181 1.18 -11.00 4.64
CA ASP A 181 1.41 -10.16 5.81
C ASP A 181 0.92 -8.71 5.60
N ASP A 182 0.41 -8.08 6.65
CA ASP A 182 -0.16 -6.73 6.57
C ASP A 182 0.87 -5.69 6.11
N LEU A 183 2.15 -5.84 6.48
CA LEU A 183 3.19 -4.95 5.99
C LEU A 183 3.41 -5.11 4.49
N ALA A 184 3.38 -6.33 3.97
CA ALA A 184 3.50 -6.56 2.53
C ALA A 184 2.30 -6.00 1.75
N ARG A 185 1.09 -6.04 2.34
CA ARG A 185 -0.10 -5.39 1.78
C ARG A 185 0.06 -3.87 1.76
N LEU A 186 0.52 -3.28 2.87
CA LEU A 186 0.81 -1.83 2.95
C LEU A 186 1.86 -1.40 1.92
N ASP A 187 2.95 -2.15 1.81
CA ASP A 187 4.02 -1.88 0.84
C ASP A 187 3.51 -1.96 -0.60
N PHE A 188 2.67 -2.95 -0.93
CA PHE A 188 2.04 -3.06 -2.25
C PHE A 188 1.10 -1.89 -2.55
N ILE A 189 0.21 -1.54 -1.62
CA ILE A 189 -0.70 -0.39 -1.77
C ILE A 189 0.11 0.89 -1.98
N GLY A 190 1.11 1.14 -1.13
CA GLY A 190 1.99 2.30 -1.23
C GLY A 190 2.76 2.35 -2.54
N ARG A 191 3.23 1.20 -3.04
CA ARG A 191 3.92 1.13 -4.33
C ARG A 191 2.98 1.40 -5.51
N CYS A 192 1.76 0.89 -5.49
CA CYS A 192 0.76 1.19 -6.52
C CYS A 192 0.40 2.68 -6.55
N ILE A 193 0.25 3.32 -5.38
CA ILE A 193 0.04 4.76 -5.28
C ILE A 193 1.24 5.54 -5.84
N HIS A 194 2.46 5.15 -5.48
CA HIS A 194 3.68 5.81 -5.92
C HIS A 194 3.88 5.72 -7.45
N LEU A 195 3.56 4.57 -8.04
CA LEU A 195 3.63 4.34 -9.49
C LEU A 195 2.38 4.83 -10.24
N LYS A 196 1.51 5.62 -9.59
CA LYS A 196 0.26 6.15 -10.17
C LYS A 196 -0.63 5.05 -10.77
N ALA A 197 -0.67 3.86 -10.15
CA ALA A 197 -1.48 2.71 -10.56
C ALA A 197 -2.41 2.19 -9.43
N PRO A 198 -3.17 3.07 -8.73
CA PRO A 198 -4.04 2.66 -7.61
C PRO A 198 -5.22 1.76 -8.04
N ASP A 199 -5.59 1.77 -9.31
CA ASP A 199 -6.65 0.95 -9.90
C ASP A 199 -6.35 -0.56 -9.82
N ILE A 200 -5.07 -0.96 -9.87
CA ILE A 200 -4.65 -2.36 -9.65
C ILE A 200 -5.09 -2.84 -8.26
N VAL A 201 -4.84 -2.01 -7.24
CA VAL A 201 -5.23 -2.32 -5.85
C VAL A 201 -6.75 -2.40 -5.76
N LEU A 202 -7.46 -1.43 -6.33
CA LEU A 202 -8.92 -1.42 -6.32
C LEU A 202 -9.51 -2.68 -6.96
N ALA A 203 -8.96 -3.13 -8.10
CA ALA A 203 -9.39 -4.36 -8.76
C ALA A 203 -9.13 -5.60 -7.89
N ILE A 204 -7.96 -5.69 -7.27
CA ILE A 204 -7.61 -6.77 -6.34
C ILE A 204 -8.59 -6.81 -5.15
N LEU A 205 -8.94 -5.65 -4.60
CA LEU A 205 -9.87 -5.51 -3.49
C LEU A 205 -11.30 -5.87 -3.91
N TYR A 206 -11.75 -5.38 -5.06
CA TYR A 206 -13.07 -5.71 -5.58
C TYR A 206 -13.25 -7.22 -5.79
N HIS A 207 -12.20 -7.90 -6.28
CA HIS A 207 -12.17 -9.35 -6.46
C HIS A 207 -11.57 -10.10 -5.25
N ARG A 208 -11.84 -9.64 -4.02
CA ARG A 208 -11.32 -10.21 -2.77
C ARG A 208 -11.32 -11.75 -2.70
N PRO A 209 -12.37 -12.49 -3.10
CA PRO A 209 -12.38 -13.96 -2.98
C PRO A 209 -11.25 -14.63 -3.77
N VAL A 210 -10.86 -14.05 -4.90
CA VAL A 210 -9.83 -14.55 -5.81
C VAL A 210 -8.43 -14.28 -5.28
N PHE A 211 -8.22 -13.09 -4.70
CA PHE A 211 -6.88 -12.62 -4.30
C PHE A 211 -6.56 -12.81 -2.82
N GLY A 212 -7.56 -12.89 -1.94
CA GLY A 212 -7.33 -12.93 -0.49
C GLY A 212 -6.61 -11.69 0.05
N PHE A 213 -6.74 -10.57 -0.65
CA PHE A 213 -6.08 -9.32 -0.30
C PHE A 213 -7.06 -8.43 0.49
N ASP A 214 -6.58 -7.93 1.63
CA ASP A 214 -7.36 -7.07 2.53
C ASP A 214 -6.70 -5.71 2.68
N ILE A 215 -7.50 -4.68 3.02
CA ILE A 215 -6.97 -3.36 3.39
C ILE A 215 -6.61 -3.41 4.89
N PRO A 216 -5.33 -3.27 5.25
CA PRO A 216 -4.91 -3.47 6.65
C PRO A 216 -5.26 -2.30 7.56
N THR A 217 -5.28 -1.06 7.05
CA THR A 217 -5.51 0.14 7.88
C THR A 217 -6.40 1.18 7.19
N LEU A 218 -7.16 1.95 7.98
CA LEU A 218 -7.96 3.06 7.48
C LEU A 218 -7.10 4.12 6.79
N THR A 219 -5.91 4.40 7.31
CA THR A 219 -4.94 5.31 6.68
C THR A 219 -4.57 4.87 5.26
N SER A 220 -4.34 3.57 5.04
CA SER A 220 -4.06 3.05 3.69
C SER A 220 -5.27 3.14 2.76
N ALA A 221 -6.48 2.98 3.29
CA ALA A 221 -7.74 3.16 2.55
C ALA A 221 -7.93 4.63 2.12
N ARG A 222 -7.72 5.58 3.04
CA ARG A 222 -7.75 7.03 2.77
C ARG A 222 -6.71 7.44 1.73
N ALA A 223 -5.48 6.94 1.87
CA ALA A 223 -4.40 7.20 0.91
C ALA A 223 -4.72 6.65 -0.49
N LEU A 224 -5.29 5.43 -0.56
CA LEU A 224 -5.73 4.83 -1.81
C LEU A 224 -6.86 5.64 -2.45
N MET A 225 -7.89 6.01 -1.69
CA MET A 225 -9.01 6.83 -2.17
C MET A 225 -8.52 8.19 -2.68
N ARG A 226 -7.59 8.82 -1.97
CA ARG A 226 -6.92 10.06 -2.42
C ARG A 226 -6.20 9.88 -3.75
N SER A 227 -5.46 8.78 -3.90
CA SER A 227 -4.76 8.48 -5.15
C SER A 227 -5.72 8.25 -6.31
N LEU A 228 -6.83 7.53 -6.09
CA LEU A 228 -7.88 7.30 -7.09
C LEU A 228 -8.53 8.60 -7.56
N VAL A 229 -8.88 9.50 -6.63
CA VAL A 229 -9.52 10.79 -6.96
C VAL A 229 -8.56 11.79 -7.61
N SER A 230 -7.27 11.73 -7.25
CA SER A 230 -6.27 12.69 -7.75
C SER A 230 -5.62 12.26 -9.06
N ALA A 231 -5.83 11.01 -9.47
CA ALA A 231 -5.29 10.48 -10.70
C ALA A 231 -5.96 11.14 -11.92
N PRO A 232 -5.18 11.74 -12.85
CA PRO A 232 -5.72 12.12 -14.15
C PRO A 232 -6.18 10.86 -14.89
N TYR A 233 -7.41 10.88 -15.39
CA TYR A 233 -7.96 9.80 -16.20
C TYR A 233 -8.18 10.27 -17.65
N PRO A 234 -7.69 9.54 -18.68
CA PRO A 234 -6.85 8.34 -18.58
C PRO A 234 -5.44 8.69 -18.06
N TYR A 235 -4.77 7.76 -17.39
CA TYR A 235 -3.42 7.97 -16.83
C TYR A 235 -2.43 8.28 -17.97
N PRO A 236 -1.88 9.50 -18.06
CA PRO A 236 -1.04 9.91 -19.20
C PRO A 236 0.34 9.24 -19.19
N ASP A 237 0.85 8.87 -18.00
CA ASP A 237 2.19 8.32 -17.80
C ASP A 237 2.22 6.85 -17.37
N ALA A 238 1.06 6.26 -17.03
CA ALA A 238 1.05 4.87 -16.62
C ALA A 238 1.24 4.03 -17.88
N ASP A 239 2.40 3.35 -17.95
CA ASP A 239 2.73 2.30 -18.89
C ASP A 239 1.44 1.59 -19.33
N LYS A 240 1.06 1.68 -20.62
CA LYS A 240 -0.32 1.48 -21.15
C LYS A 240 -0.89 0.08 -20.96
N THR A 241 -0.24 -0.75 -20.15
CA THR A 241 -0.63 -2.10 -19.80
C THR A 241 -2.01 -2.07 -19.14
N PRO A 242 -3.07 -2.52 -19.83
CA PRO A 242 -4.41 -2.52 -19.28
C PRO A 242 -4.50 -3.52 -18.12
N LEU A 243 -5.53 -3.36 -17.28
CA LEU A 243 -5.84 -4.40 -16.30
C LEU A 243 -6.17 -5.71 -17.05
N PRO A 244 -5.76 -6.88 -16.52
CA PRO A 244 -6.18 -8.18 -17.04
C PRO A 244 -7.71 -8.29 -17.13
N GLU A 245 -8.22 -9.05 -18.10
CA GLU A 245 -9.67 -9.21 -18.34
C GLU A 245 -10.42 -9.74 -17.10
N ASP A 246 -9.76 -10.57 -16.28
CA ASP A 246 -10.32 -11.12 -15.04
C ASP A 246 -10.30 -10.14 -13.85
N MET A 247 -9.83 -8.91 -14.08
CA MET A 247 -9.73 -7.82 -13.11
C MET A 247 -10.43 -6.54 -13.58
N VAL A 248 -11.30 -6.63 -14.59
CA VAL A 248 -11.98 -5.45 -15.12
C VAL A 248 -12.89 -4.84 -14.06
N LEU A 249 -12.61 -3.58 -13.73
CA LEU A 249 -13.46 -2.80 -12.84
C LEU A 249 -14.77 -2.45 -13.55
N PRO A 250 -15.91 -2.47 -12.85
CA PRO A 250 -17.21 -2.11 -13.42
C PRO A 250 -17.31 -0.61 -13.74
N THR A 251 -16.37 0.19 -13.27
CA THR A 251 -16.41 1.65 -13.27
C THR A 251 -15.21 2.23 -14.03
N LYS A 252 -15.43 3.38 -14.69
CA LYS A 252 -14.42 4.02 -15.55
C LYS A 252 -13.99 5.40 -15.06
N THR A 253 -14.79 6.08 -14.23
CA THR A 253 -14.48 7.42 -13.75
C THR A 253 -13.74 7.38 -12.42
N PRO A 254 -12.85 8.35 -12.12
CA PRO A 254 -12.18 8.46 -10.83
C PRO A 254 -13.14 8.50 -9.63
N LEU A 255 -14.26 9.22 -9.75
CA LEU A 255 -15.29 9.25 -8.70
C LEU A 255 -15.91 7.86 -8.51
N ALA A 256 -16.27 7.18 -9.59
CA ALA A 256 -16.87 5.86 -9.49
C ALA A 256 -15.89 4.81 -8.92
N HIS A 257 -14.58 4.98 -9.13
CA HIS A 257 -13.55 4.19 -8.46
C HIS A 257 -13.49 4.49 -6.95
N ALA A 258 -13.55 5.77 -6.57
CA ALA A 258 -13.57 6.18 -5.17
C ALA A 258 -14.84 5.69 -4.44
N LEU A 259 -16.00 5.78 -5.09
CA LEU A 259 -17.27 5.25 -4.58
C LEU A 259 -17.23 3.72 -4.46
N LEU A 260 -16.66 3.03 -5.44
CA LEU A 260 -16.46 1.59 -5.36
C LEU A 260 -15.61 1.22 -4.13
N LEU A 261 -14.50 1.94 -3.91
CA LEU A 261 -13.66 1.74 -2.73
C LEU A 261 -14.41 2.06 -1.43
N ALA A 262 -15.18 3.15 -1.39
CA ALA A 262 -15.99 3.55 -0.23
C ALA A 262 -16.98 2.44 0.17
N ASN A 263 -17.65 1.83 -0.81
CA ASN A 263 -18.57 0.71 -0.60
C ASN A 263 -17.86 -0.55 -0.06
N LEU A 264 -16.57 -0.70 -0.34
CA LEU A 264 -15.78 -1.82 0.16
C LEU A 264 -15.37 -1.65 1.64
N PHE A 265 -15.47 -0.45 2.25
CA PHE A 265 -15.02 -0.22 3.63
C PHE A 265 -15.68 -1.20 4.62
N GLY A 266 -16.99 -1.38 4.54
CA GLY A 266 -17.72 -2.32 5.41
C GLY A 266 -17.29 -3.78 5.20
N THR A 267 -16.91 -4.16 3.97
CA THR A 267 -16.41 -5.52 3.66
C THR A 267 -15.06 -5.80 4.34
N TYR A 268 -14.27 -4.75 4.58
CA TYR A 268 -12.95 -4.81 5.19
C TYR A 268 -12.95 -4.42 6.67
N ALA A 269 -14.13 -4.39 7.32
CA ALA A 269 -14.29 -3.97 8.71
C ALA A 269 -13.71 -2.58 9.01
N LEU A 270 -13.62 -1.71 7.99
CA LEU A 270 -13.32 -0.29 8.15
C LEU A 270 -14.61 0.43 8.57
N PRO A 271 -14.52 1.56 9.29
CA PRO A 271 -15.67 2.44 9.50
C PRO A 271 -16.32 2.77 8.15
N PRO A 272 -17.65 2.86 8.05
CA PRO A 272 -18.29 3.26 6.80
C PRO A 272 -17.65 4.55 6.27
N ALA A 273 -17.40 4.64 4.96
CA ALA A 273 -16.81 5.84 4.37
C ALA A 273 -17.64 7.10 4.66
N GLU A 274 -18.95 6.93 4.82
CA GLU A 274 -19.89 7.96 5.25
C GLU A 274 -19.67 8.44 6.68
N THR A 275 -18.89 7.77 7.51
CA THR A 275 -18.57 8.23 8.88
C THR A 275 -17.17 8.84 8.95
N ASP A 276 -16.34 8.57 7.95
CA ASP A 276 -14.97 9.05 7.85
C ASP A 276 -14.91 10.44 7.22
N GLN A 277 -14.43 11.43 7.99
CA GLN A 277 -14.34 12.82 7.54
C GLN A 277 -13.45 12.99 6.29
N VAL A 278 -12.36 12.20 6.20
CA VAL A 278 -11.43 12.25 5.07
C VAL A 278 -12.09 11.74 3.80
N ALA A 279 -12.75 10.58 3.87
CA ALA A 279 -13.49 10.00 2.77
C ALA A 279 -14.64 10.91 2.30
N ARG A 280 -15.41 11.51 3.22
CA ARG A 280 -16.45 12.51 2.86
C ARG A 280 -15.86 13.68 2.07
N ALA A 281 -14.81 14.29 2.59
CA ALA A 281 -14.17 15.42 1.92
C ALA A 281 -13.57 15.05 0.55
N LEU A 282 -13.00 13.84 0.44
CA LEU A 282 -12.51 13.27 -0.81
C LEU A 282 -13.61 13.15 -1.85
N LEU A 283 -14.74 12.54 -1.47
CA LEU A 283 -15.88 12.28 -2.35
C LEU A 283 -16.59 13.58 -2.77
N LEU A 284 -16.74 14.55 -1.87
CA LEU A 284 -17.28 15.87 -2.21
C LEU A 284 -16.38 16.62 -3.19
N GLY A 285 -15.08 16.69 -2.90
CA GLY A 285 -14.11 17.34 -3.78
C GLY A 285 -14.03 16.68 -5.16
N ALA A 286 -14.17 15.35 -5.23
CA ALA A 286 -14.26 14.60 -6.49
C ALA A 286 -15.55 14.92 -7.25
N SER A 287 -16.68 14.99 -6.55
CA SER A 287 -18.00 15.29 -7.12
C SER A 287 -18.02 16.68 -7.76
N ALA A 288 -17.57 17.72 -7.04
CA ALA A 288 -17.46 19.08 -7.59
C ALA A 288 -16.56 19.15 -8.83
N TYR A 289 -15.44 18.42 -8.84
CA TYR A 289 -14.58 18.35 -10.02
C TYR A 289 -15.30 17.71 -11.21
N GLN A 290 -16.07 16.65 -10.98
CA GLN A 290 -16.85 15.98 -12.02
C GLN A 290 -17.94 16.88 -12.62
N PHE A 291 -18.60 17.70 -11.79
CA PHE A 291 -19.52 18.74 -12.23
C PHE A 291 -18.84 19.80 -13.07
N LYS A 292 -17.69 20.33 -12.62
CA LYS A 292 -16.91 21.31 -13.39
C LYS A 292 -16.47 20.75 -14.75
N ALA A 293 -16.21 19.46 -14.83
CA ALA A 293 -15.86 18.78 -16.08
C ALA A 293 -17.06 18.50 -17.01
N GLY A 294 -18.30 18.76 -16.59
CA GLY A 294 -19.52 18.49 -17.38
C GLY A 294 -19.77 17.00 -17.65
N THR A 295 -19.17 16.12 -16.85
CA THR A 295 -19.30 14.65 -16.98
C THR A 295 -20.45 14.12 -16.10
N ASN A 296 -20.78 12.82 -16.21
CA ASN A 296 -21.93 12.17 -15.56
C ASN A 296 -22.28 12.75 -14.17
N THR A 297 -23.36 13.52 -14.09
CA THR A 297 -23.72 14.34 -12.92
C THR A 297 -24.55 13.57 -11.88
N GLU A 298 -25.10 12.42 -12.24
CA GLU A 298 -25.98 11.63 -11.36
C GLU A 298 -25.23 11.05 -10.14
N ASP A 299 -24.10 10.40 -10.38
CA ASP A 299 -23.24 9.85 -9.31
C ASP A 299 -22.74 10.96 -8.36
N ALA A 300 -22.42 12.12 -8.92
CA ALA A 300 -21.93 13.26 -8.16
C ALA A 300 -23.04 13.91 -7.31
N ASN A 301 -24.26 14.05 -7.85
CA ASN A 301 -25.42 14.57 -7.12
C ASN A 301 -25.81 13.63 -5.98
N THR A 302 -25.94 12.34 -6.27
CA THR A 302 -26.29 11.32 -5.26
C THR A 302 -25.26 11.27 -4.14
N THR A 303 -23.97 11.40 -4.47
CA THR A 303 -22.89 11.48 -3.48
C THR A 303 -23.00 12.72 -2.58
N ILE A 304 -23.28 13.89 -3.16
CA ILE A 304 -23.45 15.13 -2.39
C ILE A 304 -24.64 15.02 -1.43
N GLU A 305 -25.80 14.56 -1.90
CA GLU A 305 -27.00 14.43 -1.07
C GLU A 305 -26.80 13.41 0.06
N LEU A 306 -26.15 12.28 -0.23
CA LEU A 306 -25.83 11.27 0.77
C LEU A 306 -24.91 11.81 1.87
N ILE A 307 -23.86 12.56 1.50
CA ILE A 307 -22.94 13.15 2.46
C ILE A 307 -23.61 14.29 3.25
N ARG A 308 -24.45 15.11 2.60
CA ARG A 308 -25.24 16.16 3.27
C ARG A 308 -26.16 15.54 4.32
N GLY A 309 -26.95 14.55 3.94
CA GLY A 309 -27.84 13.83 4.87
C GLY A 309 -27.09 13.17 6.03
N ALA A 310 -25.93 12.56 5.76
CA ALA A 310 -25.09 11.96 6.82
C ALA A 310 -24.47 13.00 7.77
N THR A 311 -24.23 14.21 7.28
CA THR A 311 -23.64 15.32 8.07
C THR A 311 -24.70 16.01 8.93
N GLU A 312 -25.90 16.22 8.40
CA GLU A 312 -27.01 16.85 9.14
C GLU A 312 -27.57 15.94 10.24
N ASN A 313 -27.62 14.64 9.99
CA ASN A 313 -28.08 13.64 10.96
C ASN A 313 -27.03 13.28 12.02
N GLN A 314 -25.79 13.74 11.88
CA GLN A 314 -24.75 13.54 12.87
C GLN A 314 -25.04 14.44 14.07
N LYS A 315 -25.99 14.00 14.92
CA LYS A 315 -26.19 14.54 16.27
C LYS A 315 -24.81 14.62 16.90
N THR A 316 -24.41 15.83 17.32
CA THR A 316 -23.16 16.14 18.02
C THR A 316 -22.86 15.02 19.01
N GLN A 317 -22.02 14.06 18.60
CA GLN A 317 -21.50 13.09 19.53
C GLN A 317 -20.62 13.90 20.46
N SER A 318 -21.04 13.96 21.73
CA SER A 318 -20.26 14.53 22.83
C SER A 318 -18.82 14.06 22.68
N GLU A 319 -17.88 15.00 22.73
CA GLU A 319 -16.45 14.74 22.78
C GLU A 319 -16.21 13.46 23.59
N GLY A 320 -15.70 12.42 22.93
CA GLY A 320 -15.25 11.22 23.62
C GLY A 320 -14.27 11.63 24.71
N PRO A 321 -14.20 10.89 25.83
CA PRO A 321 -13.38 11.27 26.96
C PRO A 321 -11.97 11.59 26.47
N THR A 322 -11.58 12.86 26.61
CA THR A 322 -10.23 13.32 26.32
C THR A 322 -9.28 12.46 27.15
N LEU A 323 -8.54 11.59 26.47
CA LEU A 323 -7.42 10.90 27.09
C LEU A 323 -6.45 11.98 27.52
N ASN A 324 -6.51 12.31 28.81
CA ASN A 324 -5.66 13.27 29.47
C ASN A 324 -4.22 12.93 29.06
N SER A 325 -3.62 13.82 28.26
CA SER A 325 -2.22 13.74 27.84
C SER A 325 -1.32 14.01 29.05
N GLN A 326 -1.34 13.11 30.04
CA GLN A 326 -0.28 13.01 31.01
C GLN A 326 0.93 12.45 30.27
N ASN A 327 1.76 13.37 29.80
CA ASN A 327 3.15 13.12 29.47
C ASN A 327 3.74 12.11 30.47
N PRO A 328 4.24 10.94 30.04
CA PRO A 328 5.12 10.18 30.90
C PRO A 328 6.36 11.06 31.11
N LYS A 329 6.50 11.60 32.32
CA LYS A 329 7.73 12.28 32.76
C LYS A 329 8.86 11.28 32.56
N ALA A 330 9.65 11.48 31.52
CA ALA A 330 10.96 10.87 31.36
C ALA A 330 11.84 11.41 32.50
N LYS A 331 11.86 10.69 33.62
CA LYS A 331 12.97 10.79 34.57
C LYS A 331 14.12 10.00 33.97
N ASP A 332 15.21 10.73 33.79
CA ASP A 332 16.57 10.25 33.57
C ASP A 332 16.83 9.65 32.18
N GLY A 333 17.43 10.49 31.33
CA GLY A 333 17.81 10.19 29.97
C GLY A 333 18.61 8.89 29.84
N LYS A 334 17.94 7.85 29.33
CA LYS A 334 18.57 6.74 28.61
C LYS A 334 17.50 6.02 27.78
N LEU A 335 17.35 6.43 26.52
CA LEU A 335 16.65 5.64 25.51
C LEU A 335 17.49 4.41 25.17
N VAL A 336 17.40 3.38 26.02
CA VAL A 336 17.86 2.05 25.65
C VAL A 336 16.68 1.37 24.96
N ALA A 337 16.65 1.46 23.62
CA ALA A 337 15.84 0.58 22.80
C ALA A 337 16.42 -0.84 22.92
N THR A 338 16.10 -1.53 24.03
CA THR A 338 16.51 -2.90 24.23
C THR A 338 15.70 -3.79 23.28
N SER A 339 16.45 -4.52 22.47
CA SER A 339 16.09 -5.68 21.65
C SER A 339 15.36 -6.81 22.41
N GLN A 340 15.03 -6.60 23.69
CA GLN A 340 14.24 -7.45 24.55
C GLN A 340 12.73 -7.30 24.29
N ALA A 341 12.25 -6.09 23.96
CA ALA A 341 10.85 -5.85 23.57
C ALA A 341 10.46 -6.54 22.23
N LEU A 342 11.44 -6.79 21.36
CA LEU A 342 11.26 -7.56 20.13
C LEU A 342 11.34 -9.08 20.35
N LYS A 343 12.01 -9.55 21.42
CA LYS A 343 12.12 -10.97 21.77
C LYS A 343 10.85 -11.52 22.41
N GLU A 344 10.03 -10.67 23.04
CA GLU A 344 8.75 -11.08 23.62
C GLU A 344 7.60 -11.23 22.59
N ARG A 345 7.79 -10.81 21.33
CA ARG A 345 6.80 -11.03 20.25
C ARG A 345 6.49 -12.50 19.92
N GLY A 346 7.26 -13.46 20.45
CA GLY A 346 7.16 -14.88 20.08
C GLY A 346 6.23 -15.75 20.93
N LYS A 347 5.62 -15.25 22.02
CA LYS A 347 4.80 -16.07 22.92
C LYS A 347 3.61 -15.30 23.46
N PHE A 348 2.53 -15.17 22.69
CA PHE A 348 1.33 -14.52 23.19
C PHE A 348 0.06 -15.23 22.71
N SER A 349 -0.44 -16.16 23.55
CA SER A 349 -1.76 -16.80 23.42
C SER A 349 -2.82 -16.18 24.33
N SER A 350 -2.55 -15.03 24.95
CA SER A 350 -3.48 -14.38 25.89
C SER A 350 -4.40 -13.37 25.19
N LYS A 351 -5.62 -13.18 25.71
CA LYS A 351 -6.60 -12.14 25.35
C LYS A 351 -5.98 -10.72 25.19
N ALA A 352 -4.90 -10.41 25.89
CA ALA A 352 -4.15 -9.14 25.76
C ALA A 352 -3.43 -8.98 24.41
N ALA A 353 -3.12 -10.08 23.72
CA ALA A 353 -2.56 -10.08 22.37
C ALA A 353 -3.65 -9.87 21.31
N GLN A 354 -4.85 -10.44 21.54
CA GLN A 354 -6.05 -10.12 20.76
C GLN A 354 -6.45 -8.64 20.91
N ALA A 355 -6.29 -8.05 22.10
CA ALA A 355 -6.47 -6.62 22.33
C ALA A 355 -5.35 -5.75 21.70
N ARG A 356 -4.19 -6.33 21.34
CA ARG A 356 -3.11 -5.66 20.59
C ARG A 356 -3.15 -5.91 19.08
N THR A 357 -3.95 -6.89 18.64
CA THR A 357 -4.47 -7.00 17.27
C THR A 357 -5.79 -6.26 17.13
N ALA A 358 -6.20 -5.46 18.13
CA ALA A 358 -7.16 -4.39 17.90
C ALA A 358 -6.64 -3.61 16.68
N PRO A 359 -7.50 -3.39 15.67
CA PRO A 359 -7.03 -2.80 14.44
C PRO A 359 -6.30 -1.50 14.78
N LEU A 360 -5.10 -1.34 14.21
CA LEU A 360 -4.25 -0.15 14.31
C LEU A 360 -4.93 1.03 13.57
N TYR A 361 -6.17 1.34 13.93
CA TYR A 361 -6.85 2.55 13.53
C TYR A 361 -6.42 3.64 14.52
N ASN A 362 -5.30 4.29 14.22
CA ASN A 362 -5.17 5.66 14.69
C ASN A 362 -6.17 6.45 13.84
N ASP A 363 -7.37 6.67 14.39
CA ASP A 363 -8.40 7.51 13.76
C ASP A 363 -7.95 8.98 13.67
N GLU A 364 -6.89 9.35 14.38
CA GLU A 364 -6.28 10.66 14.36
C GLU A 364 -5.86 11.07 12.96
N LEU A 365 -6.45 12.17 12.47
CA LEU A 365 -6.05 12.79 11.23
C LEU A 365 -4.64 13.37 11.34
N THR A 366 -3.80 13.00 10.39
CA THR A 366 -2.48 13.59 10.23
C THR A 366 -2.58 15.06 9.81
N THR A 367 -1.58 15.87 10.14
CA THR A 367 -1.54 17.30 9.74
C THR A 367 -1.66 17.47 8.22
N SER A 368 -1.06 16.57 7.44
CA SER A 368 -1.14 16.59 5.98
C SER A 368 -2.54 16.24 5.45
N GLU A 369 -3.27 15.36 6.13
CA GLU A 369 -4.68 15.08 5.83
C GLU A 369 -5.55 16.30 6.15
N ARG A 370 -5.40 16.94 7.31
CA ARG A 370 -6.19 18.13 7.70
C ARG A 370 -6.02 19.27 6.69
N THR A 371 -4.78 19.62 6.36
CA THR A 371 -4.48 20.68 5.38
C THR A 371 -5.11 20.38 4.02
N TRP A 372 -5.04 19.11 3.60
CA TRP A 372 -5.57 18.71 2.31
C TRP A 372 -7.10 18.68 2.28
N ILE A 373 -7.74 18.18 3.34
CA ILE A 373 -9.20 18.16 3.52
C ILE A 373 -9.73 19.58 3.41
N LYS A 374 -9.12 20.52 4.15
CA LYS A 374 -9.46 21.94 4.08
C LYS A 374 -9.43 22.45 2.64
N GLY A 375 -8.33 22.23 1.93
CA GLY A 375 -8.21 22.67 0.53
C GLY A 375 -9.20 22.02 -0.44
N ARG A 376 -9.71 20.81 -0.15
CA ARG A 376 -10.77 20.19 -0.97
C ARG A 376 -12.16 20.70 -0.64
N LEU A 377 -12.46 20.88 0.64
CA LEU A 377 -13.73 21.45 1.08
C LEU A 377 -13.85 22.90 0.60
N ASP A 378 -12.78 23.69 0.65
CA ASP A 378 -12.78 25.07 0.14
C ASP A 378 -13.11 25.11 -1.36
N LYS A 379 -12.55 24.20 -2.18
CA LYS A 379 -12.88 24.08 -3.61
C LYS A 379 -14.33 23.64 -3.85
N PHE A 380 -14.87 22.80 -2.99
CA PHE A 380 -16.27 22.38 -3.06
C PHE A 380 -17.19 23.56 -2.71
N VAL A 381 -16.88 24.34 -1.67
CA VAL A 381 -17.64 25.53 -1.28
C VAL A 381 -17.63 26.57 -2.38
N GLU A 382 -16.47 26.84 -2.99
CA GLU A 382 -16.35 27.74 -4.16
C GLU A 382 -17.25 27.28 -5.31
N TRP A 383 -17.20 25.98 -5.66
CA TRP A 383 -18.08 25.42 -6.67
C TRP A 383 -19.57 25.57 -6.30
N ALA A 384 -19.95 25.26 -5.07
CA ALA A 384 -21.35 25.34 -4.64
C ALA A 384 -21.86 26.79 -4.70
N GLN A 385 -21.03 27.77 -4.32
CA GLN A 385 -21.34 29.19 -4.44
C GLN A 385 -21.51 29.63 -5.90
N GLU A 386 -20.62 29.20 -6.80
CA GLU A 386 -20.75 29.44 -8.25
C GLU A 386 -22.08 28.90 -8.80
N GLN A 387 -22.59 27.79 -8.25
CA GLN A 387 -23.86 27.17 -8.65
C GLN A 387 -25.08 27.69 -7.87
N GLY A 388 -24.91 28.64 -6.93
CA GLY A 388 -25.99 29.15 -6.08
C GLY A 388 -26.55 28.12 -5.09
N GLN A 389 -25.77 27.10 -4.73
CA GLN A 389 -26.14 26.06 -3.76
C GLN A 389 -25.70 26.45 -2.33
N ASP A 390 -26.50 26.04 -1.33
CA ASP A 390 -26.11 26.19 0.07
C ASP A 390 -24.99 25.20 0.46
N ALA A 391 -23.88 25.76 0.94
CA ALA A 391 -22.70 25.04 1.38
C ALA A 391 -22.40 25.24 2.88
N THR A 392 -23.29 25.87 3.65
CA THR A 392 -23.08 26.12 5.10
C THR A 392 -22.89 24.84 5.91
N TRP A 393 -23.50 23.73 5.49
CA TRP A 393 -23.33 22.42 6.12
C TRP A 393 -21.90 21.86 5.99
N VAL A 394 -21.10 22.33 5.02
CA VAL A 394 -19.72 21.89 4.80
C VAL A 394 -18.81 22.33 5.95
N ASP A 395 -19.14 23.41 6.66
CA ASP A 395 -18.36 23.86 7.80
C ASP A 395 -18.36 22.85 8.96
N LYS A 396 -19.41 22.02 9.06
CA LYS A 396 -19.47 20.89 10.02
C LYS A 396 -18.49 19.77 9.68
N LEU A 397 -17.99 19.71 8.44
CA LEU A 397 -16.99 18.75 7.99
C LEU A 397 -15.56 19.26 8.15
N ARG A 398 -15.36 20.56 8.44
CA ARG A 398 -14.04 21.11 8.72
C ARG A 398 -13.58 20.58 10.07
N VAL A 399 -12.63 19.65 10.04
CA VAL A 399 -11.96 19.16 11.24
C VAL A 399 -11.10 20.28 11.83
N ALA A 400 -11.29 20.58 13.11
CA ALA A 400 -10.43 21.50 13.87
C ALA A 400 -9.00 20.96 14.03
#